data_AF-A0A2N9HXP2-F1
#
_entry.id   AF-A0A2N9HXP2-F1
#
_cell.length_a   1.000
_cell.length_b   1.000
_cell.length_c   1.000
_cell.angle_alpha   90.00
_cell.angle_beta   90.00
_cell.angle_gamma   90.00
#
_symmetry.space_group_name_H-M   'P 1'
#
loop_
_entity.id
_entity.type
_entity.pdbx_description
1 polymer ?
#
loop_
_entity_poly.entity_id
_entity_poly.type
_entity_poly.pdbx_seq_one_letter_code
_entity_poly.pdbx_strand_id
1 'polypeptide(L)'
;MYTDVRPPYPEAVARKPYPDNYVSLVFPRYDGKIGNAKEHIRRFVDAVIAHSHDYGLRLKDFSKSLEVDFSWYASLATDSIFRWDDLATQFVKKFFAIDDRVTVAYFGRKKQ
;
A
#
# COMPACT_ATOMS: atom_id res chain seq x y z
N MET A 1 -6.84 21.01 9.33
CA MET A 1 -5.59 20.64 10.04
C MET A 1 -5.10 19.34 9.43
N TYR A 2 -4.04 19.39 8.62
CA TYR A 2 -3.40 18.18 8.09
C TYR A 2 -2.75 17.50 9.29
N THR A 3 -3.34 16.41 9.78
CA THR A 3 -2.82 15.68 10.93
C THR A 3 -1.35 15.33 10.67
N ASP A 4 -0.50 15.52 11.69
CA ASP A 4 0.91 15.12 11.79
C ASP A 4 1.03 13.59 11.67
N VAL A 5 0.63 13.04 10.53
CA VAL A 5 0.75 11.63 10.26
C VAL A 5 2.18 11.41 9.82
N ARG A 6 3.04 11.19 10.82
CA ARG A 6 4.40 10.77 10.57
C ARG A 6 4.34 9.44 9.83
N PRO A 7 5.07 9.30 8.72
CA PRO A 7 5.06 8.06 7.97
C PRO A 7 5.59 6.91 8.86
N PRO A 8 5.13 5.67 8.64
CA PRO A 8 5.60 4.51 9.37
C PRO A 8 7.05 4.11 9.03
N TYR A 9 7.62 4.74 8.01
CA TYR A 9 9.01 4.57 7.59
C TYR A 9 9.92 5.70 8.10
N PRO A 10 11.25 5.47 8.18
CA PRO A 10 12.19 6.44 8.72
C PRO A 10 12.17 7.78 7.99
N GLU A 11 12.43 8.87 8.70
CA GLU A 11 12.48 10.21 8.13
C GLU A 11 13.52 10.33 7.00
N ALA A 12 14.61 9.55 7.06
CA ALA A 12 15.60 9.46 5.98
C ALA A 12 14.99 9.03 4.64
N VAL A 13 13.96 8.18 4.66
CA VAL A 13 13.20 7.76 3.48
C VAL A 13 12.25 8.87 3.03
N ALA A 14 11.59 9.54 3.98
CA ALA A 14 10.67 10.63 3.70
C ALA A 14 11.36 11.84 3.04
N ARG A 15 12.54 12.22 3.56
CA ARG A 15 13.35 13.35 3.09
C ARG A 15 14.12 13.06 1.81
N LYS A 16 14.16 11.81 1.36
CA LYS A 16 14.83 11.44 0.13
C LYS A 16 14.12 12.09 -1.08
N PRO A 17 14.83 12.92 -1.87
CA PRO A 17 14.25 13.49 -3.07
C PRO A 17 13.99 12.39 -4.11
N TYR A 18 12.96 12.61 -4.93
CA TYR A 18 12.77 11.77 -6.11
C TYR A 18 13.91 12.04 -7.12
N PRO A 19 14.39 11.02 -7.85
CA PRO A 19 15.36 11.24 -8.92
C PRO A 19 14.76 12.09 -10.04
N ASP A 20 15.61 12.80 -10.78
CA ASP A 20 15.21 13.82 -11.77
C ASP A 20 14.31 13.25 -12.90
N ASN A 21 14.50 11.98 -13.24
CA ASN A 21 13.73 11.23 -14.23
C ASN A 21 12.60 10.37 -13.61
N TYR A 22 12.17 10.70 -12.40
CA TYR A 22 11.11 9.95 -11.72
C TYR A 22 9.76 10.17 -12.42
N VAL A 23 9.25 9.10 -13.03
CA VAL A 23 7.90 9.07 -13.57
C VAL A 23 6.95 8.60 -12.48
N SER A 24 6.04 9.46 -12.05
CA SER A 24 4.99 9.07 -11.12
C SER A 24 4.10 8.03 -11.81
N LEU A 25 4.15 6.80 -11.31
CA LEU A 25 3.30 5.73 -11.79
C LEU A 25 1.84 6.08 -11.53
N VAL A 26 1.05 6.16 -12.61
CA VAL A 26 -0.41 6.26 -12.50
C VAL A 26 -0.92 4.85 -12.18
N PHE A 27 -0.93 4.54 -10.88
CA PHE A 27 -1.37 3.25 -10.39
C PHE A 27 -2.86 3.32 -9.99
N PRO A 28 -3.69 2.35 -10.39
CA PRO A 28 -5.09 2.31 -9.96
C PRO A 28 -5.15 2.17 -8.43
N ARG A 29 -5.84 3.11 -7.78
CA ARG A 29 -5.88 3.15 -6.33
C ARG A 29 -6.70 1.97 -5.79
N TYR A 30 -6.26 1.40 -4.68
CA TYR A 30 -6.98 0.33 -4.01
C TYR A 30 -7.98 0.91 -3.01
N ASP A 31 -9.27 0.59 -3.22
CA ASP A 31 -10.38 1.01 -2.36
C ASP A 31 -10.52 0.13 -1.11
N GLY A 32 -9.73 -0.95 -0.95
CA GLY A 32 -9.80 -1.81 0.25
C GLY A 32 -11.02 -2.74 0.31
N LYS A 33 -12.01 -2.56 -0.56
CA LYS A 33 -13.29 -3.31 -0.54
C LYS A 33 -13.41 -4.37 -1.61
N ILE A 34 -12.86 -4.14 -2.80
CA ILE A 34 -13.00 -5.02 -3.97
C ILE A 34 -11.61 -5.30 -4.55
N GLY A 35 -11.22 -6.57 -4.58
CA GLY A 35 -9.98 -7.04 -5.21
C GLY A 35 -8.96 -7.61 -4.22
N ASN A 36 -8.11 -8.48 -4.74
CA ASN A 36 -7.14 -9.24 -3.94
C ASN A 36 -5.93 -8.38 -3.55
N ALA A 37 -5.68 -8.23 -2.25
CA ALA A 37 -4.56 -7.45 -1.72
C ALA A 37 -3.18 -7.94 -2.20
N LYS A 38 -3.01 -9.27 -2.38
CA LYS A 38 -1.77 -9.85 -2.91
C LYS A 38 -1.59 -9.50 -4.38
N GLU A 39 -2.66 -9.51 -5.16
CA GLU A 39 -2.62 -9.08 -6.57
C GLU A 39 -2.30 -7.59 -6.70
N HIS A 40 -2.85 -6.75 -5.81
CA HIS A 40 -2.51 -5.33 -5.76
C HIS A 40 -1.01 -5.13 -5.49
N ILE A 41 -0.44 -5.83 -4.50
CA ILE A 41 1.01 -5.81 -4.25
C ILE A 41 1.80 -6.28 -5.46
N ARG A 42 1.40 -7.39 -6.08
CA ARG A 42 2.11 -7.95 -7.24
C ARG A 42 2.16 -6.95 -8.39
N ARG A 43 1.03 -6.34 -8.74
CA ARG A 43 0.93 -5.31 -9.77
C ARG A 43 1.73 -4.05 -9.41
N PHE A 44 1.69 -3.64 -8.15
CA PHE A 44 2.49 -2.50 -7.67
C PHE A 44 3.98 -2.78 -7.78
N VAL A 45 4.43 -3.96 -7.39
CA VAL A 45 5.84 -4.38 -7.51
C VAL A 45 6.26 -4.44 -8.97
N ASP A 46 5.44 -5.01 -9.86
CA ASP A 46 5.71 -5.05 -11.30
C ASP A 46 5.88 -3.64 -11.89
N ALA A 47 4.97 -2.72 -11.54
CA ALA A 47 5.04 -1.32 -11.94
C ALA A 47 6.29 -0.61 -11.38
N VAL A 48 6.62 -0.79 -10.09
CA VAL A 48 7.76 -0.11 -9.47
C VAL A 48 9.10 -0.71 -9.84
N ILE A 49 9.21 -2.02 -10.08
CA ILE A 49 10.46 -2.67 -10.53
C ILE A 49 10.98 -2.04 -11.82
N ALA A 50 10.09 -1.62 -12.72
CA ALA A 50 10.45 -0.95 -13.96
C ALA A 50 11.09 0.45 -13.75
N HIS A 51 10.83 1.10 -12.60
CA HIS A 51 11.20 2.50 -12.36
C HIS A 51 12.13 2.74 -11.16
N SER A 52 12.21 1.83 -10.19
CA SER A 52 13.00 2.03 -8.97
C SER A 52 13.36 0.71 -8.28
N HIS A 53 14.67 0.42 -8.25
CA HIS A 53 15.26 -0.55 -7.32
C HIS A 53 15.42 0.02 -5.89
N ASP A 54 15.00 1.26 -5.67
CA ASP A 54 15.13 1.93 -4.39
C ASP A 54 13.97 1.59 -3.45
N TYR A 55 14.27 0.79 -2.42
CA TYR A 55 13.27 0.35 -1.45
C TYR A 55 12.59 1.51 -0.70
N GLY A 56 13.30 2.62 -0.48
CA GLY A 56 12.73 3.80 0.18
C GLY A 56 11.67 4.49 -0.67
N LEU A 57 11.93 4.65 -1.97
CA LEU A 57 10.94 5.20 -2.91
C LEU A 57 9.71 4.30 -3.00
N ARG A 58 9.90 2.98 -3.01
CA ARG A 58 8.81 2.01 -3.04
C ARG A 58 7.84 2.16 -1.85
N LEU A 59 8.36 2.41 -0.64
CA LEU A 59 7.55 2.67 0.56
C LEU A 59 6.73 3.97 0.42
N LYS A 60 7.36 5.01 -0.12
CA LYS A 60 6.76 6.33 -0.32
C LYS A 60 5.65 6.28 -1.37
N ASP A 61 5.87 5.63 -2.50
CA ASP A 61 4.88 5.54 -3.57
C ASP A 61 3.72 4.62 -3.27
N PHE A 62 3.91 3.62 -2.42
CA PHE A 62 2.81 2.75 -2.00
C PHE A 62 1.71 3.54 -1.28
N SER A 63 2.06 4.53 -0.46
CA SER A 63 1.04 5.38 0.17
C SER A 63 0.15 6.13 -0.85
N LYS A 64 0.65 6.38 -2.06
CA LYS A 64 -0.12 7.04 -3.13
C LYS A 64 -1.07 6.09 -3.87
N SER A 65 -0.84 4.76 -3.78
CA SER A 65 -1.72 3.76 -4.39
C SER A 65 -2.92 3.39 -3.52
N LEU A 66 -3.05 3.97 -2.32
CA LEU A 66 -4.14 3.73 -1.39
C LEU A 66 -5.19 4.84 -1.51
N GLU A 67 -6.46 4.49 -1.76
CA GLU A 67 -7.54 5.50 -1.86
C GLU A 67 -8.18 5.82 -0.53
N VAL A 68 -8.48 4.79 0.28
CA VAL A 68 -9.42 4.89 1.40
C VAL A 68 -8.79 4.63 2.77
N ASP A 69 -7.77 3.78 2.85
CA ASP A 69 -7.23 3.33 4.14
C ASP A 69 -5.96 4.07 4.58
N PHE A 70 -5.95 5.40 4.39
CA PHE A 70 -4.94 6.26 5.03
C PHE A 70 -5.02 6.14 6.57
N SER A 71 -6.19 5.79 7.12
CA SER A 71 -6.41 5.57 8.55
C SER A 71 -5.62 4.38 9.10
N TRP A 72 -5.56 3.25 8.38
CA TRP A 72 -4.70 2.13 8.76
C TRP A 72 -3.23 2.52 8.63
N TYR A 73 -2.88 3.15 7.50
CA TYR A 73 -1.52 3.58 7.25
C TYR A 73 -1.00 4.55 8.33
N ALA A 74 -1.87 5.45 8.80
CA ALA A 74 -1.63 6.39 9.90
C ALA A 74 -1.63 5.71 11.29
N SER A 75 -2.28 4.54 11.43
CA SER A 75 -2.28 3.76 12.67
C SER A 75 -1.02 2.92 12.88
N LEU A 76 -0.20 2.77 11.83
CA LEU A 76 1.08 2.08 11.92
C LEU A 76 2.04 2.88 12.80
N ALA A 77 2.79 2.18 13.65
CA ALA A 77 3.79 2.83 14.49
C ALA A 77 4.86 3.50 13.60
N THR A 78 5.26 4.71 13.99
CA THR A 78 6.34 5.45 13.35
C THR A 78 7.65 4.67 13.47
N ASP A 79 8.50 4.69 12.43
CA ASP A 79 9.76 3.92 12.42
C ASP A 79 9.54 2.41 12.67
N SER A 80 8.37 1.86 12.32
CA SER A 80 8.11 0.42 12.43
C SER A 80 8.37 -0.32 11.12
N ILE A 81 8.47 0.39 10.00
CA ILE A 81 8.56 -0.20 8.66
C ILE A 81 9.85 0.26 7.99
N PHE A 82 10.87 -0.60 8.06
CA PHE A 82 12.18 -0.34 7.48
C PHE A 82 12.35 -0.95 6.08
N ARG A 83 11.55 -1.98 5.76
CA ARG A 83 11.64 -2.69 4.48
C ARG A 83 10.29 -2.74 3.80
N TRP A 84 10.33 -2.79 2.47
CA TRP A 84 9.16 -3.03 1.63
C TRP A 84 8.41 -4.31 2.04
N ASP A 85 9.15 -5.36 2.37
CA ASP A 85 8.58 -6.66 2.74
C ASP A 85 7.71 -6.58 4.01
N ASP A 86 8.13 -5.77 5.00
CA ASP A 86 7.36 -5.51 6.22
C ASP A 86 6.04 -4.78 5.89
N LEU A 87 6.10 -3.75 5.04
CA LEU A 87 4.91 -3.00 4.61
C LEU A 87 3.93 -3.90 3.85
N ALA A 88 4.45 -4.65 2.88
CA ALA A 88 3.66 -5.57 2.06
C ALA A 88 3.02 -6.65 2.94
N THR A 89 3.76 -7.20 3.91
CA THR A 89 3.23 -8.19 4.85
C THR A 89 2.11 -7.61 5.71
N GLN A 90 2.27 -6.40 6.26
CA GLN A 90 1.22 -5.76 7.06
C GLN A 90 -0.02 -5.43 6.22
N PHE A 91 0.17 -4.98 4.98
CA PHE A 91 -0.91 -4.73 4.04
C PHE A 91 -1.68 -6.01 3.72
N VAL A 92 -1.00 -7.09 3.32
CA VAL A 92 -1.66 -8.38 3.08
C VAL A 92 -2.40 -8.82 4.34
N LYS A 93 -1.78 -8.81 5.53
CA LYS A 93 -2.45 -9.21 6.78
C LYS A 93 -3.73 -8.41 7.04
N LYS A 94 -3.70 -7.10 6.81
CA LYS A 94 -4.85 -6.20 7.03
C LYS A 94 -6.00 -6.46 6.06
N PHE A 95 -5.69 -6.58 4.76
CA PHE A 95 -6.71 -6.65 3.70
C PHE A 95 -7.06 -8.09 3.28
N PHE A 96 -6.24 -9.08 3.62
CA PHE A 96 -6.57 -10.51 3.42
C PHE A 96 -7.77 -10.93 4.27
N ALA A 97 -7.90 -10.40 5.50
CA ALA A 97 -9.08 -10.62 6.32
C ALA A 97 -10.37 -10.02 5.74
N ILE A 98 -10.24 -9.01 4.87
CA ILE A 98 -11.36 -8.38 4.17
C ILE A 98 -11.72 -9.19 2.92
N ASP A 99 -10.72 -9.65 2.16
CA ASP A 99 -10.89 -10.53 0.98
C ASP A 99 -11.62 -11.84 1.34
N ASP A 100 -11.28 -12.46 2.47
CA ASP A 100 -11.93 -13.69 2.95
C ASP A 100 -13.42 -13.46 3.31
N ARG A 101 -13.74 -12.33 3.96
CA ARG A 101 -15.11 -11.96 4.33
C ARG A 101 -15.96 -11.54 3.13
N VAL A 102 -15.39 -10.79 2.18
CA VAL A 102 -16.10 -10.37 0.96
C VAL A 102 -16.37 -11.57 0.07
N THR A 103 -15.43 -12.52 -0.02
CA THR A 103 -15.63 -13.78 -0.76
C THR A 103 -16.83 -14.55 -0.19
N VAL A 104 -16.91 -14.76 1.13
CA VAL A 104 -18.05 -15.46 1.75
C VAL A 104 -19.37 -14.69 1.53
N ALA A 105 -19.37 -13.37 1.68
CA ALA A 105 -20.58 -12.56 1.52
C ALA A 105 -21.07 -12.46 0.06
N TYR A 106 -20.16 -12.47 -0.92
CA TYR A 106 -20.50 -12.36 -2.35
C TYR A 106 -20.92 -13.71 -2.95
N PHE A 107 -20.37 -14.83 -2.46
CA PHE A 107 -20.79 -16.17 -2.86
C PHE A 107 -22.06 -16.67 -2.15
N GLY A 108 -22.48 -16.03 -1.04
CA GLY A 108 -23.73 -16.35 -0.34
C GLY A 108 -25.02 -15.85 -1.01
N ARG A 109 -24.95 -15.08 -2.12
CA ARG A 109 -26.13 -14.48 -2.79
C ARG A 109 -26.42 -15.05 -4.18
N LYS A 110 -26.19 -16.35 -4.39
CA LYS A 110 -26.82 -17.08 -5.51
C LYS A 110 -27.69 -18.24 -5.02
N LYS A 111 -28.84 -17.89 -4.43
CA LYS A 111 -30.07 -18.68 -4.53
C LYS A 111 -31.27 -17.74 -4.41
N GLN A 112 -31.84 -17.37 -5.55
CA GLN A 112 -33.28 -17.42 -5.77
C GLN A 112 -33.55 -17.52 -7.26
#